data_AF-A0A9P6W7X8-F1
#
_entry.id   AF-A0A9P6W7X8-F1
#
_cell.length_a   1.000
_cell.length_b   1.000
_cell.length_c   1.000
_cell.angle_alpha   90.00
_cell.angle_beta   90.00
_cell.angle_gamma   90.00
#
_symmetry.space_group_name_H-M   'P 1'
#
loop_
_entity.id
_entity.type
_entity.pdbx_description
1 polymer ?
#
loop_
_entity_poly.entity_id
_entity_poly.type
_entity_poly.pdbx_seq_one_letter_code
_entity_poly.pdbx_strand_id
1 'polypeptide(L)'
;MLPLGLPARPPTFHLTLSVHDLDGADRSWVVESAVAKISIFNSQNLTLHLRGRILTSTVEAFKCRNIRLIIGRSDQDNSADEVQPLGTLQLDPPLENVTIEYAAPQHVGKMILAPLATRDGAGRPTFGFSSLSVRANTTDAPTILFDGDGVLHFPTPAAGERAVTIAPGVGGLDMARQLVVSHNEEQGWRITGLERGEKDYPVMA
;
A
#
# COMPACT_ATOMS: atom_id res chain seq x y z
N MET A 1 -47.28 24.73 -15.25
CA MET A 1 -45.91 25.24 -15.08
C MET A 1 -45.25 24.47 -13.94
N LEU A 2 -44.36 23.54 -14.28
CA LEU A 2 -43.34 22.86 -13.46
C LEU A 2 -42.41 22.12 -14.47
N PRO A 3 -41.12 21.85 -14.20
CA PRO A 3 -40.39 22.06 -12.94
C PRO A 3 -39.07 22.84 -13.06
N LEU A 4 -38.64 23.41 -11.93
CA LEU A 4 -37.28 23.90 -11.68
C LEU A 4 -36.31 22.72 -11.60
N GLY A 5 -35.24 22.80 -12.39
CA GLY A 5 -34.21 21.77 -12.51
C GLY A 5 -33.49 21.49 -11.19
N LEU A 6 -33.26 20.21 -10.93
CA LEU A 6 -32.29 19.73 -9.95
C LEU A 6 -30.90 20.32 -10.26
N PRO A 7 -30.08 20.64 -9.25
CA PRO A 7 -28.69 21.01 -9.50
C PRO A 7 -27.99 19.83 -10.18
N ALA A 8 -27.30 20.11 -11.28
CA ALA A 8 -26.50 19.14 -11.99
C ALA A 8 -25.49 18.53 -11.00
N ARG A 9 -25.61 17.22 -10.77
CA ARG A 9 -24.58 16.44 -10.07
C ARG A 9 -23.26 16.71 -10.81
N PRO A 10 -22.18 17.15 -10.14
CA PRO A 10 -20.90 17.26 -10.80
C PRO A 10 -20.54 15.89 -11.39
N PRO A 11 -19.94 15.84 -12.59
CA PRO A 11 -19.60 14.57 -13.23
C PRO A 11 -18.74 13.75 -12.27
N THR A 12 -19.25 12.58 -11.87
CA THR A 12 -18.48 11.56 -11.16
C THR A 12 -17.43 11.00 -12.10
N PHE A 13 -16.22 11.55 -12.05
CA PHE A 13 -15.09 10.95 -12.75
C PHE A 13 -14.65 9.70 -11.98
N HIS A 14 -15.17 8.54 -12.38
CA HIS A 14 -14.71 7.23 -11.95
C HIS A 14 -13.45 6.82 -12.72
N LEU A 15 -12.41 7.65 -12.69
CA LEU A 15 -11.17 7.34 -13.40
C LEU A 15 -10.41 6.28 -12.60
N THR A 16 -10.34 5.07 -13.14
CA THR A 16 -9.40 4.05 -12.67
C THR A 16 -8.12 4.19 -13.47
N LEU A 17 -6.97 4.27 -12.79
CA LEU A 17 -5.67 4.15 -13.43
C LEU A 17 -5.23 2.68 -13.41
N SER A 18 -5.00 2.11 -14.59
CA SER A 18 -4.51 0.74 -14.75
C SER A 18 -3.09 0.76 -15.32
N VAL A 19 -2.14 0.22 -14.57
CA VAL A 19 -0.73 0.03 -14.96
C VAL A 19 -0.49 -1.46 -15.05
N HIS A 20 -0.77 -2.05 -16.20
CA HIS A 20 -0.79 -3.49 -16.41
C HIS A 20 0.25 -3.89 -17.45
N ASP A 21 0.97 -5.00 -17.21
CA ASP A 21 1.94 -5.58 -18.14
C ASP A 21 3.02 -4.58 -18.61
N LEU A 22 3.38 -3.63 -17.73
CA LEU A 22 4.30 -2.55 -18.05
C LEU A 22 5.70 -2.83 -17.51
N ASP A 23 6.70 -2.78 -18.37
CA ASP A 23 8.07 -2.49 -17.96
C ASP A 23 8.32 -0.99 -18.00
N GLY A 24 8.58 -0.42 -16.83
CA GLY A 24 8.79 0.99 -16.68
C GLY A 24 10.15 1.47 -17.16
N ALA A 25 11.12 0.57 -17.35
CA ALA A 25 12.51 0.92 -17.68
C ALA A 25 13.08 1.98 -16.73
N ASP A 26 12.78 1.83 -15.43
CA ASP A 26 13.20 2.69 -14.32
C ASP A 26 12.72 4.15 -14.42
N ARG A 27 11.69 4.40 -15.22
CA ARG A 27 11.10 5.74 -15.35
C ARG A 27 10.21 6.08 -14.15
N SER A 28 9.98 7.38 -14.01
CA SER A 28 9.08 7.96 -13.01
C SER A 28 7.87 8.57 -13.70
N TRP A 29 6.68 8.33 -13.15
CA TRP A 29 5.43 8.97 -13.57
C TRP A 29 4.76 9.65 -12.40
N VAL A 30 3.97 10.66 -12.72
CA VAL A 30 3.23 11.45 -11.75
C VAL A 30 1.75 11.41 -12.08
N VAL A 31 0.95 11.08 -11.07
CA VAL A 31 -0.51 11.10 -11.11
C VAL A 31 -0.96 12.34 -10.35
N GLU A 32 -1.18 13.44 -11.06
CA GLU A 32 -1.65 14.71 -10.49
C GLU A 32 -3.18 14.79 -10.34
N SER A 33 -3.91 14.04 -11.17
CA SER A 33 -5.38 14.05 -11.17
C SER A 33 -5.96 13.19 -10.05
N ALA A 34 -7.14 13.57 -9.57
CA ALA A 34 -7.92 12.70 -8.69
C ALA A 34 -8.37 11.44 -9.45
N VAL A 35 -8.21 10.28 -8.83
CA VAL A 35 -8.58 8.97 -9.38
C VAL A 35 -9.45 8.23 -8.38
N ALA A 36 -10.37 7.39 -8.85
CA ALA A 36 -11.15 6.55 -7.97
C ALA A 36 -10.28 5.42 -7.39
N LYS A 37 -9.54 4.75 -8.26
CA LYS A 37 -8.76 3.55 -7.97
C LYS A 37 -7.48 3.51 -8.80
N ILE A 38 -6.44 2.90 -8.24
CA ILE A 38 -5.21 2.58 -8.97
C ILE A 38 -4.98 1.08 -8.90
N SER A 39 -4.72 0.45 -10.03
CA SER A 39 -4.41 -0.98 -10.14
C SER A 39 -3.10 -1.16 -10.89
N ILE A 40 -2.12 -1.77 -10.23
CA ILE A 40 -0.81 -2.09 -10.77
C ILE A 40 -0.69 -3.61 -10.83
N PHE A 41 -0.56 -4.16 -12.03
CA PHE A 41 -0.60 -5.60 -12.27
C PHE A 41 0.53 -6.02 -13.18
N ASN A 42 1.22 -7.11 -12.84
CA ASN A 42 2.23 -7.73 -13.72
C ASN A 42 3.23 -6.72 -14.32
N SER A 43 3.68 -5.77 -13.50
CA SER A 43 4.49 -4.63 -13.96
C SER A 43 5.80 -4.54 -13.19
N GLN A 44 6.80 -3.89 -13.78
CA GLN A 44 8.13 -3.79 -13.19
C GLN A 44 8.87 -2.48 -13.47
N ASN A 45 9.92 -2.22 -12.70
CA ASN A 45 10.91 -1.15 -12.92
C ASN A 45 10.25 0.23 -13.06
N LEU A 46 9.40 0.62 -12.11
CA LEU A 46 8.63 1.87 -12.21
C LEU A 46 8.52 2.60 -10.87
N THR A 47 8.58 3.92 -10.94
CA THR A 47 8.25 4.82 -9.82
C THR A 47 6.97 5.57 -10.13
N LEU A 48 5.99 5.53 -9.24
CA LEU A 48 4.74 6.31 -9.34
C LEU A 48 4.65 7.30 -8.19
N HIS A 49 4.52 8.57 -8.54
CA HIS A 49 4.16 9.63 -7.61
C HIS A 49 2.64 9.84 -7.65
N LEU A 50 1.97 9.50 -6.56
CA LEU A 50 0.52 9.60 -6.39
C LEU A 50 0.21 10.90 -5.64
N ARG A 51 0.11 12.01 -6.38
CA ARG A 51 -0.10 13.37 -5.84
C ARG A 51 -1.56 13.78 -5.81
N GLY A 52 -2.37 13.26 -6.73
CA GLY A 52 -3.81 13.47 -6.77
C GLY A 52 -4.55 12.65 -5.71
N ARG A 53 -5.75 13.12 -5.35
CA ARG A 53 -6.62 12.45 -4.38
C ARG A 53 -7.13 11.09 -4.89
N ILE A 54 -7.13 10.08 -4.02
CA ILE A 54 -7.70 8.75 -4.32
C ILE A 54 -9.09 8.62 -3.68
N LEU A 55 -10.12 8.71 -4.51
CA LEU A 55 -11.51 8.96 -4.08
C LEU A 55 -12.20 7.74 -3.47
N THR A 56 -12.00 6.55 -4.03
CA THR A 56 -12.65 5.30 -3.56
C THR A 56 -11.66 4.36 -2.90
N SER A 57 -10.63 4.96 -2.29
CA SER A 57 -9.84 4.36 -1.23
C SER A 57 -8.89 3.21 -1.58
N THR A 58 -8.76 2.70 -2.81
CA THR A 58 -7.83 1.57 -3.06
C THR A 58 -6.75 1.84 -4.10
N VAL A 59 -5.50 1.65 -3.68
CA VAL A 59 -4.36 1.37 -4.55
C VAL A 59 -4.05 -0.12 -4.41
N GLU A 60 -3.91 -0.82 -5.53
CA GLU A 60 -3.66 -2.26 -5.56
C GLU A 60 -2.38 -2.56 -6.33
N ALA A 61 -1.52 -3.42 -5.78
CA ALA A 61 -0.36 -3.96 -6.48
C ALA A 61 -0.30 -5.49 -6.37
N PHE A 62 -0.16 -6.17 -7.51
CA PHE A 62 -0.07 -7.63 -7.60
C PHE A 62 0.82 -8.06 -8.78
N LYS A 63 1.64 -9.10 -8.56
CA LYS A 63 2.60 -9.60 -9.56
C LYS A 63 3.61 -8.55 -10.01
N CYS A 64 4.11 -7.72 -9.10
CA CYS A 64 4.99 -6.62 -9.46
C CYS A 64 6.42 -6.79 -8.94
N ARG A 65 7.38 -6.17 -9.63
CA ARG A 65 8.80 -6.19 -9.26
C ARG A 65 9.43 -4.80 -9.38
N ASN A 66 10.30 -4.39 -8.46
CA ASN A 66 11.02 -3.11 -8.54
C ASN A 66 10.04 -1.93 -8.68
N ILE A 67 9.10 -1.81 -7.74
CA ILE A 67 8.09 -0.76 -7.72
C ILE A 67 8.38 0.22 -6.59
N ARG A 68 8.32 1.50 -6.89
CA ARG A 68 8.34 2.56 -5.87
C ARG A 68 7.06 3.38 -5.96
N LEU A 69 6.27 3.39 -4.90
CA LEU A 69 5.08 4.23 -4.76
C LEU A 69 5.39 5.38 -3.80
N ILE A 70 5.20 6.61 -4.24
CA ILE A 70 5.38 7.82 -3.44
C ILE A 70 4.02 8.49 -3.33
N ILE A 71 3.43 8.49 -2.14
CA ILE A 71 2.03 8.83 -1.87
C ILE A 71 1.95 10.18 -1.17
N GLY A 72 1.09 11.04 -1.70
CA GLY A 72 0.87 12.38 -1.18
C GLY A 72 1.79 13.42 -1.81
N ARG A 73 1.47 14.68 -1.51
CA ARG A 73 2.30 15.84 -1.84
C ARG A 73 3.15 16.20 -0.63
N SER A 74 4.35 16.73 -0.89
CA SER A 74 5.16 17.31 0.18
C SER A 74 4.51 18.62 0.65
N ASP A 75 4.74 18.99 1.90
CA ASP A 75 4.21 20.23 2.51
C ASP A 75 4.70 21.52 1.82
N GLN A 76 5.59 21.42 0.83
CA GLN A 76 6.02 22.54 -0.01
C GLN A 76 5.08 22.84 -1.18
N ASP A 77 4.15 21.93 -1.51
CA ASP A 77 3.11 22.16 -2.51
C ASP A 77 1.93 22.91 -1.87
N ASN A 78 1.87 24.23 -2.07
CA ASN A 78 0.82 25.14 -1.57
C ASN A 78 -0.58 24.94 -2.20
N SER A 79 -1.05 23.69 -2.38
CA SER A 79 -2.41 23.45 -2.86
C SER A 79 -3.41 23.51 -1.71
N ALA A 80 -4.50 24.26 -1.90
CA ALA A 80 -5.60 24.42 -0.94
C ALA A 80 -6.51 23.18 -0.78
N ASP A 81 -6.13 22.04 -1.39
CA ASP A 81 -6.88 20.80 -1.25
C ASP A 81 -6.63 20.21 0.15
N GLU A 82 -7.71 19.84 0.83
CA GLU A 82 -7.67 19.19 2.13
C GLU A 82 -6.83 17.90 2.04
N VAL A 83 -5.82 17.79 2.90
CA VAL A 83 -4.99 16.58 2.98
C VAL A 83 -5.84 15.43 3.49
N GLN A 84 -5.97 14.39 2.67
CA GLN A 84 -6.71 13.19 3.05
C GLN A 84 -5.79 11.98 3.05
N PRO A 85 -5.85 11.14 4.09
CA PRO A 85 -5.09 9.90 4.10
C PRO A 85 -5.51 9.02 2.92
N LEU A 86 -4.57 8.20 2.44
CA LEU A 86 -4.95 7.09 1.60
C LEU A 86 -6.00 6.24 2.32
N GLY A 87 -6.99 5.69 1.61
CA GLY A 87 -7.90 4.76 2.26
C GLY A 87 -7.22 3.44 2.61
N THR A 88 -6.83 2.71 1.57
CA THR A 88 -6.34 1.34 1.58
C THR A 88 -5.29 1.16 0.49
N LEU A 89 -4.13 0.64 0.87
CA LEU A 89 -3.16 0.06 -0.04
C LEU A 89 -3.23 -1.46 0.09
N GLN A 90 -3.74 -2.14 -0.92
CA GLN A 90 -3.77 -3.60 -0.94
C GLN A 90 -2.56 -4.13 -1.73
N LEU A 91 -1.75 -4.94 -1.06
CA LEU A 91 -0.57 -5.57 -1.62
C LEU A 91 -0.79 -7.08 -1.59
N ASP A 92 -0.86 -7.66 -2.79
CA ASP A 92 -1.08 -9.09 -2.97
C ASP A 92 0.16 -9.74 -3.61
N PRO A 93 0.60 -10.91 -3.13
CA PRO A 93 1.78 -11.58 -3.65
C PRO A 93 1.52 -12.20 -5.04
N PRO A 94 2.51 -12.29 -5.94
CA PRO A 94 3.91 -12.05 -5.67
C PRO A 94 4.30 -10.57 -5.81
N LEU A 95 5.06 -10.05 -4.84
CA LEU A 95 5.72 -8.74 -4.90
C LEU A 95 7.20 -8.87 -4.55
N GLU A 96 8.05 -8.26 -5.36
CA GLU A 96 9.51 -8.28 -5.18
C GLU A 96 10.07 -6.87 -5.25
N ASN A 97 10.85 -6.46 -4.26
CA ASN A 97 11.48 -5.14 -4.21
C ASN A 97 10.47 -4.01 -4.41
N VAL A 98 9.54 -3.88 -3.46
CA VAL A 98 8.50 -2.85 -3.46
C VAL A 98 8.73 -1.90 -2.31
N THR A 99 8.73 -0.61 -2.60
CA THR A 99 8.91 0.46 -1.60
C THR A 99 7.71 1.38 -1.62
N ILE A 100 7.12 1.61 -0.45
CA ILE A 100 6.00 2.53 -0.24
C ILE A 100 6.49 3.70 0.60
N GLU A 101 6.37 4.91 0.07
CA GLU A 101 6.81 6.13 0.75
C GLU A 101 5.65 7.10 0.83
N TYR A 102 5.32 7.54 2.03
CA TYR A 102 4.37 8.62 2.22
C TYR A 102 5.14 9.93 2.34
N ALA A 103 4.62 10.98 1.71
CA ALA A 103 5.22 12.31 1.77
C ALA A 103 5.27 12.86 3.21
N ALA A 104 4.27 12.49 4.02
CA ALA A 104 4.13 12.85 5.42
C ALA A 104 3.16 11.87 6.12
N PRO A 105 3.23 11.73 7.47
CA PRO A 105 2.42 10.75 8.22
C PRO A 105 0.92 10.89 8.02
N GLN A 106 0.39 12.10 7.78
CA GLN A 106 -1.04 12.33 7.56
C GLN A 106 -1.58 11.70 6.26
N HIS A 107 -0.71 11.32 5.32
CA HIS A 107 -1.11 10.62 4.09
C HIS A 107 -1.24 9.10 4.30
N VAL A 108 -0.77 8.57 5.44
CA VAL A 108 -0.77 7.13 5.69
C VAL A 108 -2.20 6.62 5.84
N GLY A 109 -2.55 5.68 4.96
CA GLY A 109 -3.79 4.92 5.04
C GLY A 109 -3.63 3.59 5.76
N LYS A 110 -4.67 2.75 5.69
CA LYS A 110 -4.52 1.34 6.00
C LYS A 110 -3.75 0.65 4.87
N MET A 111 -2.87 -0.29 5.20
CA MET A 111 -2.26 -1.17 4.20
C MET A 111 -2.62 -2.61 4.54
N ILE A 112 -3.08 -3.36 3.54
CA ILE A 112 -3.47 -4.75 3.67
C ILE A 112 -2.46 -5.59 2.90
N LEU A 113 -1.81 -6.53 3.60
CA LEU A 113 -0.93 -7.52 3.01
C LEU A 113 -1.63 -8.87 3.03
N ALA A 114 -1.63 -9.60 1.91
CA ALA A 114 -2.21 -10.95 1.84
C ALA A 114 -1.12 -12.03 1.62
N PRO A 115 -0.22 -12.27 2.59
CA PRO A 115 0.87 -13.23 2.42
C PRO A 115 0.37 -14.65 2.17
N LEU A 116 0.96 -15.30 1.17
CA LEU A 116 0.53 -16.61 0.67
C LEU A 116 1.61 -17.64 0.97
N ALA A 117 1.39 -18.49 1.97
CA ALA A 117 2.30 -19.60 2.27
C ALA A 117 2.31 -20.61 1.11
N THR A 118 3.38 -20.58 0.31
CA THR A 118 3.56 -21.40 -0.90
C THR A 118 5.03 -21.77 -1.10
N ARG A 119 5.39 -22.25 -2.30
CA ARG A 119 6.77 -22.48 -2.73
C ARG A 119 7.11 -21.61 -3.94
N ASP A 120 8.36 -21.16 -4.02
CA ASP A 120 8.89 -20.42 -5.17
C ASP A 120 9.24 -21.37 -6.34
N GLY A 121 9.77 -20.81 -7.43
CA GLY A 121 10.19 -21.58 -8.61
C GLY A 121 11.33 -22.57 -8.36
N ALA A 122 12.07 -22.41 -7.25
CA ALA A 122 13.11 -23.34 -6.79
C ALA A 122 12.58 -24.33 -5.73
N GLY A 123 11.27 -24.32 -5.44
CA GLY A 123 10.64 -25.19 -4.45
C GLY A 123 10.84 -24.76 -2.99
N ARG A 124 11.43 -23.59 -2.73
CA ARG A 124 11.66 -23.07 -1.37
C ARG A 124 10.39 -22.45 -0.80
N PRO A 125 10.07 -22.64 0.49
CA PRO A 125 8.93 -21.97 1.12
C PRO A 125 9.00 -20.45 0.97
N THR A 126 7.88 -19.80 0.70
CA THR A 126 7.77 -18.34 0.58
C THR A 126 6.39 -17.84 0.98
N PHE A 127 6.28 -16.57 1.34
CA PHE A 127 5.02 -15.84 1.48
C PHE A 127 4.62 -15.07 0.20
N GLY A 128 5.46 -15.14 -0.83
CA GLY A 128 5.31 -14.39 -2.08
C GLY A 128 5.66 -12.90 -1.96
N PHE A 129 6.27 -12.48 -0.86
CA PHE A 129 6.85 -11.14 -0.70
C PHE A 129 8.35 -11.26 -0.51
N SER A 130 9.11 -10.38 -1.15
CA SER A 130 10.54 -10.16 -0.85
C SER A 130 10.87 -8.68 -1.00
N SER A 131 11.68 -8.16 -0.09
CA SER A 131 12.12 -6.76 -0.07
C SER A 131 10.94 -5.76 -0.13
N LEU A 132 9.99 -5.87 0.81
CA LEU A 132 8.90 -4.89 0.97
C LEU A 132 9.24 -3.94 2.12
N SER A 133 9.27 -2.65 1.84
CA SER A 133 9.55 -1.62 2.84
C SER A 133 8.60 -0.42 2.77
N VAL A 134 8.44 0.25 3.91
CA VAL A 134 7.52 1.38 4.08
C VAL A 134 8.17 2.55 4.83
N ARG A 135 7.74 3.78 4.53
CA ARG A 135 8.15 5.01 5.22
C ARG A 135 6.96 5.95 5.41
N ALA A 136 6.75 6.45 6.62
CA ALA A 136 5.65 7.38 6.92
C ALA A 136 5.97 8.81 6.48
N ASN A 137 7.26 9.16 6.44
CA ASN A 137 7.79 10.35 5.79
C ASN A 137 8.96 9.96 4.87
N THR A 138 9.08 10.62 3.71
CA THR A 138 10.20 10.41 2.76
C THR A 138 11.59 10.62 3.37
N THR A 139 11.69 11.42 4.45
CA THR A 139 12.95 11.63 5.18
C THR A 139 13.29 10.54 6.18
N ASP A 140 12.34 9.65 6.51
CA ASP A 140 12.53 8.61 7.51
C ASP A 140 13.38 7.45 6.96
N ALA A 141 13.99 6.71 7.88
CA ALA A 141 14.53 5.40 7.57
C ALA A 141 13.41 4.42 7.18
N PRO A 142 13.64 3.51 6.21
CA PRO A 142 12.65 2.51 5.83
C PRO A 142 12.42 1.51 6.97
N THR A 143 11.14 1.22 7.23
CA THR A 143 10.75 0.04 8.01
C THR A 143 10.59 -1.13 7.04
N ILE A 144 11.37 -2.19 7.27
CA ILE A 144 11.30 -3.42 6.46
C ILE A 144 10.15 -4.27 6.99
N LEU A 145 9.20 -4.62 6.11
CA LEU A 145 8.11 -5.55 6.44
C LEU A 145 8.46 -6.97 5.96
N PHE A 146 9.04 -7.09 4.77
CA PHE A 146 9.64 -8.34 4.30
C PHE A 146 11.05 -8.08 3.82
N ASP A 147 12.02 -8.87 4.29
CA ASP A 147 13.40 -8.76 3.83
C ASP A 147 13.63 -9.49 2.48
N GLY A 148 14.87 -9.50 2.01
CA GLY A 148 15.24 -10.14 0.74
C GLY A 148 15.03 -11.65 0.72
N ASP A 149 14.99 -12.30 1.88
CA ASP A 149 14.72 -13.73 2.04
C ASP A 149 13.21 -14.02 2.20
N GLY A 150 12.38 -12.97 2.24
CA GLY A 150 10.93 -13.07 2.40
C GLY A 150 10.49 -13.37 3.84
N VAL A 151 11.36 -13.11 4.82
CA VAL A 151 10.99 -13.17 6.24
C VAL A 151 10.15 -11.95 6.58
N LEU A 152 9.00 -12.17 7.22
CA LEU A 152 8.14 -11.11 7.73
C LEU A 152 8.73 -10.56 9.02
N HIS A 153 8.87 -9.23 9.10
CA HIS A 153 9.32 -8.50 10.28
C HIS A 153 8.16 -7.68 10.84
N PHE A 154 7.80 -7.92 12.10
CA PHE A 154 6.87 -7.06 12.82
C PHE A 154 7.65 -5.82 13.31
N PRO A 155 7.21 -4.60 12.96
CA PRO A 155 7.82 -3.39 13.48
C PRO A 155 7.74 -3.38 15.01
N THR A 156 8.86 -3.12 15.67
CA THR A 156 8.94 -3.17 17.13
C THR A 156 8.27 -1.91 17.74
N PRO A 157 7.25 -2.06 18.61
CA PRO A 157 6.47 -0.91 19.12
C PRO A 157 7.21 0.02 20.10
N ALA A 158 8.32 -0.39 20.71
CA ALA A 158 9.04 0.41 21.72
C ALA A 158 10.46 -0.10 22.00
N ALA A 159 11.28 0.74 22.63
CA ALA A 159 12.58 0.36 23.15
C ALA A 159 12.45 -0.74 24.21
N GLY A 160 13.06 -1.90 23.96
CA GLY A 160 13.09 -3.04 24.89
C GLY A 160 12.20 -4.22 24.53
N GLU A 161 11.35 -4.10 23.50
CA GLU A 161 10.58 -5.23 22.99
C GLU A 161 11.42 -6.09 22.01
N ARG A 162 11.17 -7.40 22.02
CA ARG A 162 11.87 -8.33 21.12
C ARG A 162 11.27 -8.24 19.72
N ALA A 163 12.10 -8.05 18.72
CA ALA A 163 11.69 -8.14 17.32
C ALA A 163 11.02 -9.50 17.05
N VAL A 164 9.82 -9.46 16.49
CA VAL A 164 9.08 -10.67 16.08
C VAL A 164 9.27 -10.84 14.58
N THR A 165 9.80 -11.99 14.19
CA THR A 165 9.96 -12.36 12.79
C THR A 165 9.31 -13.70 12.50
N ILE A 166 8.76 -13.84 11.30
CA ILE A 166 8.16 -15.08 10.82
C ILE A 166 8.84 -15.45 9.51
N ALA A 167 9.59 -16.55 9.52
CA ALA A 167 10.22 -17.09 8.32
C ALA A 167 9.25 -18.02 7.56
N PRO A 168 9.28 -18.03 6.22
CA PRO A 168 8.51 -18.99 5.45
C PRO A 168 8.86 -20.45 5.82
N GLY A 169 7.84 -21.29 5.97
CA GLY A 169 8.01 -22.73 6.22
C GLY A 169 8.41 -23.11 7.65
N VAL A 170 8.53 -22.16 8.58
CA VAL A 170 8.77 -22.41 10.00
C VAL A 170 7.45 -22.27 10.78
N GLY A 171 6.99 -23.36 11.42
CA GLY A 171 5.73 -23.38 12.17
C GLY A 171 4.50 -23.66 11.31
N GLY A 172 3.51 -24.37 11.86
CA GLY A 172 2.31 -24.77 11.14
C GLY A 172 1.40 -23.58 10.85
N LEU A 173 1.44 -23.07 9.62
CA LEU A 173 0.39 -22.36 8.86
C LEU A 173 -0.63 -21.43 9.57
N ASP A 174 -0.37 -20.89 10.76
CA ASP A 174 -1.23 -19.92 11.45
C ASP A 174 -0.74 -18.48 11.25
N MET A 175 -0.30 -18.16 10.04
CA MET A 175 -0.20 -16.76 9.64
C MET A 175 -1.59 -16.28 9.21
N ALA A 176 -2.03 -15.14 9.71
CA ALA A 176 -3.28 -14.55 9.26
C ALA A 176 -3.27 -14.39 7.74
N ARG A 177 -4.39 -14.76 7.09
CA ARG A 177 -4.53 -14.66 5.62
C ARG A 177 -4.37 -13.24 5.11
N GLN A 178 -4.67 -12.27 5.98
CA GLN A 178 -4.47 -10.86 5.74
C GLN A 178 -3.86 -10.23 6.98
N LEU A 179 -2.90 -9.34 6.77
CA LEU A 179 -2.25 -8.51 7.77
C LEU A 179 -2.63 -7.06 7.50
N VAL A 180 -2.97 -6.33 8.54
CA VAL A 180 -3.18 -4.88 8.51
C VAL A 180 -1.90 -4.21 8.99
N VAL A 181 -1.34 -3.34 8.16
CA VAL A 181 -0.23 -2.47 8.49
C VAL A 181 -0.80 -1.06 8.68
N SER A 182 -0.51 -0.46 9.84
CA SER A 182 -0.96 0.89 10.20
C SER A 182 0.20 1.70 10.79
N HIS A 183 0.09 3.01 10.76
CA HIS A 183 1.06 3.93 11.36
C HIS A 183 0.37 4.83 12.39
N ASN A 184 1.04 5.07 13.51
CA ASN A 184 0.66 6.05 14.51
C ASN A 184 1.92 6.85 14.91
N GLU A 185 1.82 8.18 15.05
CA GLU A 185 3.00 9.02 15.33
C GLU A 185 3.70 8.69 16.66
N GLU A 186 2.96 8.23 17.67
CA GLU A 186 3.51 7.88 18.98
C GLU A 186 4.11 6.46 19.00
N GLN A 187 3.54 5.54 18.20
CA GLN A 187 3.83 4.10 18.28
C GLN A 187 4.52 3.53 17.04
N GLY A 188 4.74 4.36 16.01
CA GLY A 188 5.30 3.98 14.72
C GLY A 188 4.41 3.03 13.92
N TRP A 189 5.06 2.24 13.07
CA TRP A 189 4.41 1.18 12.29
C TRP A 189 3.96 0.02 13.17
N ARG A 190 2.84 -0.60 12.82
CA ARG A 190 2.30 -1.79 13.50
C ARG A 190 1.74 -2.77 12.48
N ILE A 191 1.82 -4.06 12.80
CA ILE A 191 1.19 -5.14 12.03
C ILE A 191 0.24 -5.91 12.95
N THR A 192 -1.00 -6.08 12.51
CA THR A 192 -2.00 -6.92 13.17
C THR A 192 -2.59 -7.92 12.17
N GLY A 193 -2.99 -9.11 12.63
CA GLY A 193 -3.78 -10.01 11.79
C GLY A 193 -5.20 -9.49 11.61
N LEU A 194 -5.76 -9.56 10.41
CA LEU A 194 -7.18 -9.28 10.19
C LEU A 194 -7.99 -10.48 10.72
N GLU A 195 -8.89 -10.24 11.69
CA GLU A 195 -9.69 -11.31 12.29
C GLU A 195 -10.76 -11.86 11.33
N ARG A 196 -11.13 -13.13 11.54
CA ARG A 196 -12.05 -13.86 10.67
C ARG A 196 -13.47 -13.29 10.82
N GLY A 197 -13.86 -12.37 9.93
CA GLY A 197 -15.20 -11.77 9.89
C GLY A 197 -15.21 -10.28 9.61
N GLU A 198 -14.07 -9.60 9.81
CA GLU A 198 -13.90 -8.22 9.39
C GLU A 198 -13.68 -8.16 7.88
N LYS A 199 -14.71 -7.74 7.15
CA LYS A 199 -14.53 -7.21 5.79
C LYS A 199 -14.20 -5.73 5.97
N ASP A 200 -12.93 -5.38 5.87
CA ASP A 200 -12.46 -4.00 5.90
C ASP A 200 -12.77 -3.34 4.54
N TYR A 201 -14.06 -3.15 4.24
CA TYR A 201 -14.48 -2.21 3.21
C TYR A 201 -14.57 -0.83 3.85
N PRO A 202 -14.13 0.24 3.16
CA PRO A 202 -14.29 1.59 3.66
C PRO A 202 -15.76 1.83 4.00
N VAL A 203 -16.04 2.16 5.27
CA VAL A 203 -17.34 2.67 5.68
C VAL A 203 -17.45 4.06 5.06
N MET A 204 -18.13 4.15 3.92
CA MET A 204 -18.49 5.43 3.34
C MET A 204 -19.57 6.06 4.23
N ALA A 205 -19.15 6.99 5.09
CA ALA A 205 -20.03 7.97 5.73
C ALA A 205 -20.17 9.21 4.83
#